data_AF-A0A848HK92-F1
#
_entry.id   AF-A0A848HK92-F1
#
_cell.length_a   1.000
_cell.length_b   1.000
_cell.length_c   1.000
_cell.angle_alpha   90.00
_cell.angle_beta   90.00
_cell.angle_gamma   90.00
#
_symmetry.space_group_name_H-M   'P 1'
#
loop_
_entity.id
_entity.type
_entity.pdbx_description
1 polymer ?
#
loop_
_entity_poly.entity_id
_entity_poly.type
_entity_poly.pdbx_seq_one_letter_code
_entity_poly.pdbx_strand_id
1 'polypeptide(L)'
;MCAMTPRSAKEWAVGIISTVVASIGGGAAVIQHYDLLAWADTPIGLVAMLGLVFACGLPGWAIVRWMFNYIDRKKGADLGEVISDVRGAL
;
A
#
# COMPACT_ATOMS: atom_id res chain seq x y z
N MET A 1 -7.32 -14.13 3.53
CA MET A 1 -6.44 -14.33 2.35
C MET A 1 -5.05 -14.71 2.84
N CYS A 2 -4.79 -16.02 2.98
CA CYS A 2 -3.49 -16.58 3.37
C CYS A 2 -2.74 -17.19 2.17
N ALA A 3 -2.97 -16.72 0.94
CA ALA A 3 -2.50 -17.48 -0.23
C ALA A 3 -2.13 -16.62 -1.44
N MET A 4 -1.18 -15.71 -1.29
CA MET A 4 -0.22 -15.51 -2.37
C MET A 4 1.17 -15.36 -1.77
N THR A 5 1.92 -16.47 -1.77
CA THR A 5 3.30 -16.54 -1.30
C THR A 5 4.15 -15.45 -1.97
N PRO A 6 4.94 -14.68 -1.20
CA PRO A 6 5.89 -13.73 -1.77
C PRO A 6 6.93 -14.49 -2.60
N ARG A 7 7.29 -13.99 -3.80
CA ARG A 7 8.24 -14.69 -4.68
C ARG A 7 9.67 -14.63 -4.14
N SER A 8 9.98 -13.63 -3.33
CA SER A 8 11.26 -13.50 -2.64
C SER A 8 11.12 -12.80 -1.28
N ALA A 9 12.09 -13.03 -0.39
CA ALA A 9 12.16 -12.33 0.90
C ALA A 9 12.29 -10.81 0.74
N LYS A 10 12.93 -10.35 -0.36
CA LYS A 10 13.05 -8.91 -0.68
C LYS A 10 11.70 -8.31 -1.04
N GLU A 11 10.93 -8.96 -1.93
CA GLU A 11 9.57 -8.50 -2.28
C GLU A 11 8.65 -8.49 -1.07
N TRP A 12 8.78 -9.48 -0.19
CA TRP A 12 8.04 -9.52 1.07
C TRP A 12 8.37 -8.34 1.97
N ALA A 13 9.67 -8.06 2.17
CA ALA A 13 10.11 -6.94 2.99
C ALA A 13 9.60 -5.60 2.45
N VAL A 14 9.69 -5.37 1.13
CA VAL A 14 9.18 -4.14 0.49
C VAL A 14 7.66 -4.06 0.64
N GLY A 15 6.95 -5.18 0.47
CA GLY A 15 5.51 -5.26 0.70
C GLY A 15 5.11 -4.85 2.13
N ILE A 16 5.84 -5.32 3.14
CA ILE A 16 5.57 -4.95 4.55
C ILE A 16 5.89 -3.48 4.81
N ILE A 17 7.07 -3.03 4.41
CA ILE A 17 7.50 -1.64 4.65
C ILE A 17 6.51 -0.66 3.99
N SER A 18 6.12 -0.91 2.75
CA SER A 18 5.14 -0.07 2.05
C SER A 18 3.76 -0.10 2.71
N THR A 19 3.32 -1.25 3.23
CA THR A 19 2.09 -1.36 4.01
C THR A 19 2.16 -0.47 5.26
N VAL A 20 3.26 -0.53 6.00
CA VAL A 20 3.46 0.28 7.21
C VAL A 20 3.45 1.78 6.89
N VAL A 21 4.17 2.19 5.85
CA VAL A 21 4.22 3.60 5.42
C VAL A 21 2.85 4.08 4.97
N ALA A 22 2.13 3.29 4.17
CA ALA A 22 0.78 3.61 3.72
C ALA A 22 -0.23 3.66 4.87
N SER A 23 -0.11 2.77 5.86
CA SER A 23 -0.93 2.80 7.07
C SER A 23 -0.73 4.11 7.83
N ILE A 24 0.52 4.48 8.12
CA ILE A 24 0.83 5.69 8.90
C ILE A 24 0.40 6.95 8.15
N GLY A 25 0.87 7.10 6.90
CA GLY A 25 0.58 8.30 6.10
C GLY A 25 -0.88 8.42 5.71
N GLY A 26 -1.47 7.34 5.21
CA GLY A 26 -2.88 7.29 4.82
C GLY A 26 -3.81 7.42 6.02
N GLY A 27 -3.50 6.72 7.12
CA GLY A 27 -4.24 6.82 8.36
C GLY A 27 -4.22 8.23 8.94
N ALA A 28 -3.05 8.89 8.98
CA ALA A 28 -2.94 10.28 9.44
C ALA A 28 -3.75 11.24 8.55
N ALA A 29 -3.72 11.06 7.24
CA ALA A 29 -4.51 11.87 6.31
C ALA A 29 -6.02 11.69 6.52
N VAL A 30 -6.49 10.45 6.71
CA VAL A 30 -7.91 10.16 6.99
C VAL A 30 -8.33 10.73 8.34
N ILE A 31 -7.52 10.55 9.39
CA ILE A 31 -7.81 11.10 10.73
C ILE A 31 -7.93 12.63 10.68
N GLN A 32 -7.01 13.31 9.98
CA GLN A 32 -7.08 14.77 9.84
C GLN A 32 -8.26 15.23 8.98
N HIS A 33 -8.57 14.51 7.89
CA HIS A 33 -9.64 14.91 6.97
C HIS A 33 -11.04 14.81 7.61
N TYR A 34 -11.25 13.81 8.48
CA TYR A 34 -12.53 13.55 9.14
C TYR A 34 -12.59 13.99 10.61
N ASP A 35 -11.57 14.70 11.09
CA ASP A 35 -11.46 15.18 12.48
C ASP A 35 -11.67 14.09 13.54
N LEU A 36 -11.05 12.92 13.32
CA LEU A 36 -11.26 11.73 14.15
C LEU A 36 -10.39 11.69 15.42
N LEU A 37 -9.67 12.78 15.72
CA LEU A 37 -8.72 12.81 16.84
C LEU A 37 -9.42 12.57 18.19
N ALA A 38 -10.68 12.99 18.33
CA ALA A 38 -11.50 12.78 19.53
C ALA A 38 -11.72 11.30 19.88
N TRP A 39 -11.52 10.37 18.93
CA TRP A 39 -11.57 8.94 19.23
C TRP A 39 -10.42 8.51 20.15
N ALA A 40 -9.35 9.32 20.27
CA ALA A 40 -8.21 9.03 21.14
C ALA A 40 -8.57 9.02 22.63
N ASP A 41 -9.65 9.69 23.02
CA ASP A 41 -10.00 9.91 24.42
C ASP A 41 -10.64 8.67 25.08
N THR A 42 -10.98 7.64 24.30
CA THR A 42 -11.57 6.41 24.83
C THR A 42 -10.79 5.17 24.36
N PRO A 43 -10.69 4.12 25.19
CA PRO A 43 -10.01 2.89 24.79
C PRO A 43 -10.60 2.26 23.52
N ILE A 44 -11.93 2.32 23.35
CA ILE A 44 -12.61 1.78 22.17
C ILE A 44 -12.29 2.63 20.93
N GLY A 45 -12.31 3.96 21.05
CA GLY A 45 -11.97 4.85 19.95
C GLY A 45 -10.50 4.73 19.52
N LEU A 46 -9.58 4.52 20.47
CA LEU A 46 -8.18 4.21 20.16
C LEU A 46 -8.04 2.92 19.35
N VAL A 47 -8.74 1.85 19.74
CA VAL A 47 -8.75 0.58 19.00
C VAL A 47 -9.34 0.77 17.60
N ALA A 48 -10.42 1.56 17.47
CA ALA A 48 -11.03 1.88 16.18
C ALA A 48 -10.08 2.66 15.26
N MET A 49 -9.37 3.66 15.79
CA MET A 49 -8.35 4.40 15.03
C MET A 49 -7.20 3.51 14.59
N LEU A 50 -6.72 2.61 15.44
CA LEU A 50 -5.69 1.64 15.05
C LEU A 50 -6.16 0.74 13.89
N GLY A 51 -7.41 0.28 13.94
CA GLY A 51 -8.03 -0.48 12.85
C GLY A 51 -8.12 0.31 11.56
N LEU A 52 -8.52 1.58 11.63
CA LEU A 52 -8.59 2.49 10.50
C LEU A 52 -7.21 2.74 9.86
N VAL A 53 -6.21 3.07 10.68
CA VAL A 53 -4.83 3.30 10.25
C VAL A 53 -4.27 2.04 9.59
N PHE A 54 -4.52 0.86 10.16
CA PHE A 54 -4.11 -0.41 9.58
C PHE A 54 -4.81 -0.70 8.23
N ALA A 55 -6.10 -0.40 8.12
CA ALA A 55 -6.86 -0.58 6.90
C ALA A 55 -6.33 0.29 5.75
N CYS A 56 -5.84 1.49 6.03
CA CYS A 56 -5.17 2.36 5.05
C CYS A 56 -3.90 1.76 4.45
N GLY A 57 -3.27 0.78 5.11
CA GLY A 57 -2.10 0.07 4.58
C GLY A 57 -2.42 -0.96 3.50
N LEU A 58 -3.63 -1.55 3.52
CA LEU A 58 -4.02 -2.61 2.58
C LEU A 58 -4.00 -2.14 1.11
N PRO A 59 -4.49 -0.93 0.77
CA PRO A 59 -4.30 -0.35 -0.56
C PRO A 59 -2.83 -0.18 -0.94
N GLY A 60 -1.97 0.29 -0.02
CA GLY A 60 -0.54 0.47 -0.28
C GLY A 60 0.16 -0.85 -0.64
N TRP A 61 -0.17 -1.92 0.07
CA TRP A 61 0.31 -3.26 -0.25
C TRP A 61 -0.14 -3.73 -1.64
N ALA A 62 -1.42 -3.54 -1.97
CA ALA A 62 -1.97 -3.94 -3.26
C ALA A 62 -1.27 -3.21 -4.42
N ILE A 63 -1.04 -1.91 -4.29
CA ILE A 63 -0.35 -1.08 -5.30
C ILE A 63 1.08 -1.58 -5.54
N VAL A 64 1.87 -1.76 -4.48
CA VAL A 64 3.26 -2.22 -4.60
C VAL A 64 3.32 -3.62 -5.21
N ARG A 65 2.37 -4.49 -4.85
CA ARG A 65 2.29 -5.82 -5.42
C ARG A 65 1.92 -5.80 -6.90
N TRP A 66 0.99 -4.94 -7.32
CA TRP A 66 0.66 -4.74 -8.73
C TRP A 66 1.85 -4.19 -9.51
N MET A 67 2.59 -3.25 -8.93
CA MET A 67 3.81 -2.70 -9.53
C MET A 67 4.87 -3.78 -9.74
N PHE A 68 5.13 -4.64 -8.76
CA PHE A 68 6.06 -5.77 -8.94
C PHE A 68 5.59 -6.73 -10.04
N ASN A 69 4.30 -7.06 -10.10
CA ASN A 69 3.75 -7.90 -11.16
C ASN A 69 3.88 -7.25 -12.55
N TYR A 70 3.72 -5.93 -12.65
CA TYR A 70 3.89 -5.18 -13.90
C TYR A 70 5.35 -5.20 -14.36
N ILE A 71 6.29 -4.90 -13.46
CA ILE A 71 7.73 -4.91 -13.74
C ILE A 71 8.17 -6.31 -14.18
N ASP A 72 7.71 -7.36 -13.51
CA ASP A 72 8.06 -8.74 -13.84
C ASP A 72 7.60 -9.15 -15.25
N ARG A 73 6.39 -8.75 -15.66
CA ARG A 73 5.88 -8.97 -17.03
C ARG A 73 6.68 -8.23 -18.10
N LYS A 74 7.43 -7.19 -17.71
CA LYS A 74 8.25 -6.35 -18.60
C LYS A 74 9.75 -6.57 -18.42
N LYS A 75 10.19 -7.57 -17.65
CA LYS A 75 11.61 -7.97 -17.54
C LYS A 75 12.10 -8.51 -18.90
N GLY A 76 12.63 -7.61 -19.73
CA GLY A 76 13.07 -7.91 -21.10
C GLY A 76 12.60 -6.88 -22.13
N ALA A 77 11.63 -6.04 -21.78
CA ALA A 77 11.26 -4.88 -22.58
C ALA A 77 12.28 -3.75 -22.37
N ASP A 78 12.64 -3.06 -23.46
CA ASP A 78 13.50 -1.89 -23.38
C ASP A 78 12.78 -0.75 -22.64
N LEU A 79 13.53 0.16 -22.01
CA LEU A 79 12.94 1.27 -21.24
C LEU A 79 12.00 2.13 -22.13
N GLY A 80 12.31 2.21 -23.43
CA GLY A 80 11.47 2.85 -24.44
C GLY A 80 10.10 2.19 -24.64
N GLU A 81 10.03 0.85 -24.61
CA GLU A 81 8.77 0.10 -24.73
C GLU A 81 7.90 0.25 -23.48
N VAL A 82 8.52 0.37 -22.30
CA VAL A 82 7.79 0.62 -21.05
C VAL A 82 7.18 2.02 -21.05
N ILE A 83 7.91 3.03 -21.55
CA ILE A 83 7.44 4.41 -21.64
C ILE A 83 6.32 4.55 -22.70
N SER A 84 6.41 3.87 -23.83
CA SER A 84 5.35 3.90 -24.86
C SER A 84 4.05 3.27 -24.36
N ASP A 85 4.12 2.16 -23.62
CA ASP A 85 2.94 1.52 -23.03
C ASP A 85 2.25 2.41 -21.99
N VAL A 86 3.02 3.03 -21.09
CA VAL A 86 2.47 3.94 -20.08
C VAL A 86 1.82 5.15 -20.73
N ARG A 87 2.44 5.69 -21.78
CA ARG A 87 1.90 6.84 -22.52
C ARG A 87 0.68 6.50 -23.39
N GLY A 88 0.54 5.25 -23.83
CA GLY A 88 -0.65 4.79 -24.55
C GLY A 88 -1.84 4.47 -23.64
N ALA A 89 -1.60 4.26 -22.35
CA ALA A 89 -2.63 3.99 -21.34
C ALA A 89 -3.13 5.26 -20.61
N LEU A 90 -2.41 6.39 -20.74
CA LEU A 90 -2.77 7.72 -20.25
C LEU A 90 -3.51 8.51 -21.35
#